data_AF-A0A068NQA5-F1
#
_entry.id   AF-A0A068NQA5-F1
#
_cell.length_a   1.000
_cell.length_b   1.000
_cell.length_c   1.000
_cell.angle_alpha   90.00
_cell.angle_beta   90.00
_cell.angle_gamma   90.00
#
_symmetry.space_group_name_H-M   'P 1'
#
loop_
_entity.id
_entity.type
_entity.pdbx_description
1 polymer ?
#
loop_
_entity_poly.entity_id
_entity_poly.type
_entity_poly.pdbx_seq_one_letter_code
_entity_poly.pdbx_strand_id
1 'polypeptide(L)'
;MRIKPVGISTAGLGLLIAAGCGGGGGSSTAPVDRPEGKVVTDNPRGWVSWADLQQIPLDSQLQARISDHGTDVYERPVFLRSTYEEGGDKKALIEPAVGAADGEGDSGTPVLYKGKVVGAIYAGADIHHLYVRSIEQMMEATRSWGAAPKIFVSTTEPDFINALLKRQPADFAKRVVVQSPPKVGSAATRAIDTHPIPGRKFAATFVSGPDVSIYTLATFTLQAADGRWLASGHSIEGAGAGAGARKLPVSTAFADGRLDNGDIWAHPIGVAYGTLTNDTQYGSVVDATANRAVLTPLITKYALDGVGFTTTHQVSDDNDSDEEQFATQSGLLTGIFHTIGASRKQVHGNAVLKVTYPDGTINTYDFTADPNNSGELQGTGEDVFFSIEFWVQDKLSGLVSLEKEPSKVELTVDLVSGPPTPPTAKKAK
;
A
#
# COMPACT_ATOMS: atom_id res chain seq x y z
N MET A 1 -7.16 12.03 51.28
CA MET A 1 -6.15 11.44 50.36
C MET A 1 -6.84 11.28 49.01
N ARG A 2 -6.50 12.13 48.02
CA ARG A 2 -7.16 12.14 46.70
C ARG A 2 -6.47 11.09 45.82
N ILE A 3 -7.20 10.06 45.41
CA ILE A 3 -6.76 9.11 44.39
C ILE A 3 -7.14 9.73 43.03
N LYS A 4 -6.13 10.03 42.21
CA LYS A 4 -6.31 10.46 40.81
C LYS A 4 -6.75 9.25 39.97
N PRO A 5 -7.69 9.39 39.03
CA PRO A 5 -7.89 8.37 38.01
C PRO A 5 -6.73 8.43 37.00
N VAL A 6 -6.06 7.30 36.82
CA VAL A 6 -5.14 7.06 35.71
C VAL A 6 -6.01 6.83 34.48
N GLY A 7 -5.92 7.74 33.52
CA GLY A 7 -6.53 7.58 32.21
C GLY A 7 -5.90 6.38 31.50
N ILE A 8 -6.73 5.38 31.21
CA ILE A 8 -6.37 4.29 30.32
C ILE A 8 -6.32 4.88 28.91
N SER A 9 -5.13 4.88 28.31
CA SER A 9 -4.96 5.28 26.91
C SER A 9 -5.76 4.32 26.03
N THR A 10 -6.67 4.87 25.23
CA THR A 10 -7.19 4.21 24.03
C THR A 10 -6.02 3.84 23.14
N ALA A 11 -5.79 2.53 22.99
CA ALA A 11 -4.96 2.00 21.93
C ALA A 11 -5.56 2.47 20.60
N GLY A 12 -4.83 3.32 19.88
CA GLY A 12 -5.13 3.63 18.49
C GLY A 12 -4.98 2.34 17.70
N LEU A 13 -6.10 1.73 17.34
CA LEU A 13 -6.14 0.73 16.30
C LEU A 13 -5.89 1.48 14.99
N GLY A 14 -4.62 1.61 14.60
CA GLY A 14 -4.26 2.09 13.28
C GLY A 14 -4.84 1.09 12.27
N LEU A 15 -5.66 1.58 11.34
CA LEU A 15 -6.19 0.74 10.28
C LEU A 15 -5.06 0.46 9.29
N LEU A 16 -4.45 -0.72 9.38
CA LEU A 16 -3.48 -1.23 8.41
C LEU A 16 -4.27 -1.71 7.19
N ILE A 17 -4.23 -0.95 6.11
CA ILE A 17 -4.76 -1.37 4.80
C ILE A 17 -3.57 -1.77 3.95
N ALA A 18 -3.30 -3.07 3.87
CA ALA A 18 -2.31 -3.63 2.97
C ALA A 18 -3.00 -3.95 1.63
N ALA A 19 -2.56 -3.31 0.55
CA ALA A 19 -2.91 -3.73 -0.80
C ALA A 19 -1.90 -4.80 -1.23
N GLY A 20 -2.37 -6.05 -1.35
CA GLY A 20 -1.62 -7.13 -2.01
C GLY A 20 -1.94 -7.16 -3.49
N CYS A 21 -0.95 -7.47 -4.33
CA CYS A 21 -1.21 -7.80 -5.75
C CYS A 21 -1.95 -9.15 -5.79
N GLY A 22 -3.18 -9.15 -6.32
CA GLY A 22 -4.24 -10.10 -5.96
C GLY A 22 -4.25 -11.55 -6.49
N GLY A 23 -5.28 -12.22 -5.96
CA GLY A 23 -5.62 -13.64 -5.74
C GLY A 23 -5.90 -14.63 -6.87
N GLY A 24 -5.27 -15.80 -6.77
CA GLY A 24 -5.80 -17.14 -7.09
C GLY A 24 -5.56 -18.09 -5.90
N GLY A 25 -6.62 -18.43 -5.16
CA GLY A 25 -6.54 -19.09 -3.85
C GLY A 25 -6.05 -20.56 -3.84
N GLY A 26 -5.25 -20.90 -2.84
CA GLY A 26 -4.87 -22.26 -2.46
C GLY A 26 -4.60 -22.37 -0.96
N SER A 27 -5.39 -23.18 -0.26
CA SER A 27 -5.25 -23.43 1.17
C SER A 27 -4.10 -24.41 1.46
N SER A 28 -3.14 -24.00 2.29
CA SER A 28 -2.16 -24.89 2.94
C SER A 28 -2.20 -24.65 4.45
N THR A 29 -2.49 -25.71 5.23
CA THR A 29 -2.84 -25.63 6.66
C THR A 29 -1.70 -26.01 7.62
N ALA A 30 -0.43 -25.95 7.22
CA ALA A 30 0.67 -26.25 8.14
C ALA A 30 1.07 -25.01 8.98
N PRO A 31 0.98 -25.05 10.32
CA PRO A 31 1.59 -24.03 11.18
C PRO A 31 3.11 -24.22 11.15
N VAL A 32 3.81 -23.36 10.42
CA VAL A 32 5.28 -23.38 10.37
C VAL A 32 5.79 -22.55 11.56
N ASP A 33 5.95 -23.19 12.73
CA ASP A 33 6.44 -22.53 13.95
C ASP A 33 7.94 -22.15 13.88
N ARG A 34 8.66 -22.53 12.81
CA ARG A 34 10.00 -22.04 12.46
C ARG A 34 10.23 -22.06 10.96
N PRO A 35 10.68 -20.97 10.32
CA PRO A 35 11.01 -20.98 8.89
C PRO A 35 12.04 -22.07 8.59
N GLU A 36 11.72 -22.99 7.68
CA GLU A 36 12.68 -23.95 7.17
C GLU A 36 13.62 -23.27 6.17
N GLY A 37 14.89 -23.66 6.17
CA GLY A 37 15.89 -23.20 5.20
C GLY A 37 17.17 -22.65 5.83
N LYS A 38 18.13 -22.30 4.97
CA LYS A 38 19.38 -21.66 5.38
C LYS A 38 19.16 -20.15 5.46
N VAL A 39 19.45 -19.54 6.61
CA VAL A 39 19.48 -18.08 6.74
C VAL A 39 20.56 -17.50 5.83
N VAL A 40 20.18 -16.47 5.09
CA VAL A 40 21.01 -15.81 4.08
C VAL A 40 21.29 -14.37 4.51
N THR A 41 22.56 -13.97 4.38
CA THR A 41 23.02 -12.62 4.73
C THR A 41 23.87 -11.99 3.62
N ASP A 42 23.92 -12.61 2.43
CA ASP A 42 24.75 -12.17 1.31
C ASP A 42 23.92 -11.70 0.10
N ASN A 43 24.54 -10.91 -0.77
CA ASN A 43 23.96 -10.53 -2.05
C ASN A 43 24.41 -11.53 -3.15
N PRO A 44 23.52 -11.98 -4.05
CA PRO A 44 23.87 -12.81 -5.19
C PRO A 44 24.89 -12.11 -6.08
N ARG A 45 25.86 -12.86 -6.62
CA ARG A 45 27.00 -12.30 -7.38
C ARG A 45 26.74 -12.19 -8.89
N GLY A 46 25.50 -11.88 -9.27
CA GLY A 46 25.09 -11.69 -10.66
C GLY A 46 23.81 -12.42 -11.02
N TRP A 47 23.57 -12.53 -12.32
CA TRP A 47 22.32 -13.04 -12.88
C TRP A 47 22.55 -13.99 -14.06
N VAL A 48 21.53 -14.77 -14.39
CA VAL A 48 21.51 -15.73 -15.50
C VAL A 48 20.76 -15.10 -16.67
N SER A 49 21.37 -15.09 -17.85
CA SER A 49 20.71 -14.59 -19.06
C SER A 49 19.50 -15.44 -19.44
N TRP A 50 18.59 -14.87 -20.21
CA TRP A 50 17.43 -15.62 -20.68
C TRP A 50 17.84 -16.84 -21.52
N ALA A 51 18.81 -16.66 -22.41
CA ALA A 51 19.36 -17.74 -23.22
C ALA A 51 19.95 -18.86 -22.35
N ASP A 52 20.70 -18.52 -21.29
CA ASP A 52 21.27 -19.50 -20.37
C ASP A 52 20.20 -20.20 -19.52
N LEU A 53 19.16 -19.47 -19.09
CA LEU A 53 18.03 -20.02 -18.34
C LEU A 53 17.31 -21.10 -19.15
N GLN A 54 17.13 -20.90 -20.46
CA GLN A 54 16.54 -21.89 -21.38
C GLN A 54 17.40 -23.15 -21.54
N GLN A 55 18.71 -23.10 -21.23
CA GLN A 55 19.59 -24.26 -21.26
C GLN A 55 19.65 -25.04 -19.94
N ILE A 56 19.03 -24.52 -18.87
CA ILE A 56 18.94 -25.25 -17.60
C ILE A 56 17.98 -26.43 -17.80
N PRO A 57 18.40 -27.68 -17.52
CA PRO A 57 17.51 -28.83 -17.63
C PRO A 57 16.25 -28.64 -16.79
N LEU A 58 15.10 -29.01 -17.34
CA LEU A 58 13.88 -29.10 -16.55
C LEU A 58 14.08 -30.05 -15.36
N ASP A 59 13.31 -29.84 -14.30
CA ASP A 59 13.43 -30.49 -13.00
C ASP A 59 14.72 -30.19 -12.23
N SER A 60 15.57 -29.29 -12.75
CA SER A 60 16.70 -28.76 -11.98
C SER A 60 16.21 -28.05 -10.72
N GLN A 61 16.86 -28.35 -9.59
CA GLN A 61 16.62 -27.64 -8.34
C GLN A 61 17.22 -26.23 -8.39
N LEU A 62 16.36 -25.24 -8.16
CA LEU A 62 16.66 -23.82 -7.95
C LEU A 62 16.48 -23.48 -6.46
N GLN A 63 16.73 -22.23 -6.07
CA GLN A 63 16.50 -21.72 -4.71
C GLN A 63 15.70 -20.42 -4.75
N ALA A 64 14.63 -20.30 -3.96
CA ALA A 64 13.92 -19.04 -3.72
C ALA A 64 14.38 -18.42 -2.40
N ARG A 65 14.56 -17.10 -2.35
CA ARG A 65 14.95 -16.36 -1.13
C ARG A 65 13.75 -15.66 -0.51
N ILE A 66 13.19 -16.23 0.55
CA ILE A 66 11.91 -15.81 1.13
C ILE A 66 12.12 -15.21 2.53
N SER A 67 11.40 -14.13 2.83
CA SER A 67 11.28 -13.52 4.16
C SER A 67 9.83 -13.60 4.60
N ASP A 68 9.49 -14.64 5.36
CA ASP A 68 8.15 -14.87 5.90
C ASP A 68 8.07 -14.67 7.43
N HIS A 69 9.21 -14.47 8.10
CA HIS A 69 9.25 -14.09 9.50
C HIS A 69 10.42 -13.14 9.79
N GLY A 70 10.09 -11.98 10.32
CA GLY A 70 11.01 -10.92 10.70
C GLY A 70 11.68 -10.28 9.49
N THR A 71 13.00 -10.07 9.62
CA THR A 71 13.87 -9.55 8.55
C THR A 71 14.78 -10.65 7.98
N ASP A 72 14.65 -11.87 8.46
CA ASP A 72 15.51 -12.98 8.05
C ASP A 72 15.06 -13.51 6.68
N VAL A 73 16.05 -13.80 5.83
CA VAL A 73 15.80 -14.39 4.51
C VAL A 73 16.29 -15.82 4.53
N TYR A 74 15.45 -16.73 4.04
CA TYR A 74 15.73 -18.15 3.96
C TYR A 74 15.79 -18.61 2.50
N GLU A 75 16.79 -19.42 2.17
CA GLU A 75 16.82 -20.14 0.88
C GLU A 75 16.01 -21.43 0.97
N ARG A 76 15.07 -21.59 0.04
CA ARG A 76 14.17 -22.72 -0.05
C ARG A 76 14.16 -23.35 -1.44
N PRO A 77 14.10 -24.69 -1.56
CA PRO A 77 14.17 -25.37 -2.84
C PRO A 77 12.88 -25.20 -3.66
N VAL A 78 13.06 -24.92 -4.95
CA VAL A 78 12.01 -24.93 -5.97
C VAL A 78 12.54 -25.65 -7.21
N PHE A 79 11.67 -26.18 -8.07
CA PHE A 79 12.06 -26.93 -9.26
C PHE A 79 11.66 -26.17 -10.53
N LEU A 80 12.58 -26.10 -11.50
CA LEU A 80 12.27 -25.52 -12.81
C LEU A 80 11.39 -26.48 -13.61
N ARG A 81 10.18 -26.06 -14.01
CA ARG A 81 9.26 -26.89 -14.79
C ARG A 81 9.21 -26.52 -16.26
N SER A 82 9.29 -25.23 -16.56
CA SER A 82 9.37 -24.78 -17.95
C SER A 82 9.95 -23.37 -18.06
N THR A 83 10.39 -23.02 -19.27
CA THR A 83 10.77 -21.66 -19.67
C THR A 83 10.10 -21.37 -21.01
N TYR A 84 9.41 -20.25 -21.14
CA TYR A 84 8.71 -19.92 -22.37
C TYR A 84 8.59 -18.40 -22.54
N GLU A 85 8.35 -18.00 -23.79
CA GLU A 85 8.02 -16.62 -24.13
C GLU A 85 6.55 -16.53 -24.53
N GLU A 86 5.85 -15.56 -23.97
CA GLU A 86 4.44 -15.33 -24.30
C GLU A 86 4.18 -13.84 -24.46
N GLY A 87 3.80 -13.41 -25.67
CA GLY A 87 3.46 -12.01 -25.93
C GLY A 87 4.57 -11.01 -25.60
N GLY A 88 5.84 -11.43 -25.69
CA GLY A 88 7.02 -10.62 -25.35
C GLY A 88 7.56 -10.83 -23.94
N ASP A 89 6.85 -11.58 -23.08
CA ASP A 89 7.31 -11.87 -21.72
C ASP A 89 8.18 -13.11 -21.65
N LYS A 90 9.34 -12.97 -21.00
CA LYS A 90 10.28 -14.06 -20.73
C LYS A 90 10.01 -14.65 -19.34
N LYS A 91 9.32 -15.79 -19.30
CA LYS A 91 8.78 -16.39 -18.07
C LYS A 91 9.32 -17.81 -17.83
N ALA A 92 9.56 -18.14 -16.58
CA ALA A 92 9.75 -19.52 -16.14
C ALA A 92 8.59 -19.95 -15.23
N LEU A 93 8.22 -21.23 -15.32
CA LEU A 93 7.33 -21.88 -14.37
C LEU A 93 8.19 -22.65 -13.37
N ILE A 94 7.96 -22.41 -12.08
CA ILE A 94 8.60 -23.17 -11.01
C ILE A 94 7.56 -23.88 -10.15
N GLU A 95 7.96 -24.97 -9.52
CA GLU A 95 7.18 -25.68 -8.52
C GLU A 95 7.93 -25.65 -7.19
N PRO A 96 7.36 -25.07 -6.11
CA PRO A 96 7.94 -25.15 -4.79
C PRO A 96 8.06 -26.60 -4.31
N ALA A 97 9.12 -26.93 -3.58
CA ALA A 97 9.07 -28.15 -2.79
C ALA A 97 7.92 -28.05 -1.77
N VAL A 98 7.30 -29.17 -1.40
CA VAL A 98 6.15 -29.19 -0.49
C VAL A 98 6.41 -28.35 0.78
N GLY A 99 5.58 -27.33 1.02
CA GLY A 99 5.67 -26.42 2.18
C GLY A 99 6.75 -25.33 2.10
N ALA A 100 7.42 -25.17 0.96
CA ALA A 100 8.56 -24.28 0.83
C ALA A 100 8.18 -22.84 0.40
N ALA A 101 7.22 -22.69 -0.49
CA ALA A 101 6.73 -21.38 -0.95
C ALA A 101 5.28 -21.54 -1.41
N ASP A 102 4.45 -20.55 -1.14
CA ASP A 102 3.00 -20.70 -1.19
C ASP A 102 2.41 -19.38 -1.74
N GLY A 103 2.45 -19.20 -3.06
CA GLY A 103 1.66 -18.17 -3.72
C GLY A 103 2.08 -16.71 -3.53
N GLU A 104 1.09 -15.82 -3.46
CA GLU A 104 1.15 -14.38 -3.79
C GLU A 104 1.99 -13.52 -2.84
N GLY A 105 2.06 -13.91 -1.57
CA GLY A 105 2.94 -13.26 -0.58
C GLY A 105 4.41 -13.24 -0.99
N ASP A 106 4.81 -14.13 -1.91
CA ASP A 106 6.18 -14.26 -2.41
C ASP A 106 6.49 -13.40 -3.64
N SER A 107 5.61 -12.47 -4.00
CA SER A 107 5.84 -11.47 -5.05
C SER A 107 7.18 -10.73 -4.87
N GLY A 108 7.98 -10.74 -5.95
CA GLY A 108 9.33 -10.19 -6.01
C GLY A 108 10.44 -11.07 -5.42
N THR A 109 10.12 -12.22 -4.84
CA THR A 109 11.08 -13.17 -4.30
C THR A 109 12.09 -13.59 -5.38
N PRO A 110 13.39 -13.38 -5.16
CA PRO A 110 14.40 -13.78 -6.13
C PRO A 110 14.53 -15.30 -6.16
N VAL A 111 14.60 -15.85 -7.38
CA VAL A 111 14.90 -17.26 -7.65
C VAL A 111 16.32 -17.35 -8.19
N LEU A 112 17.08 -18.31 -7.69
CA LEU A 112 18.51 -18.46 -7.93
C LEU A 112 18.83 -19.84 -8.50
N TYR A 113 19.77 -19.86 -9.45
CA TYR A 113 20.45 -21.05 -9.91
C TYR A 113 21.95 -20.87 -9.68
N LYS A 114 22.57 -21.79 -8.92
CA LYS A 114 24.02 -21.76 -8.63
C LYS A 114 24.50 -20.39 -8.12
N GLY A 115 23.72 -19.75 -7.25
CA GLY A 115 24.06 -18.45 -6.63
C GLY A 115 23.87 -17.22 -7.54
N LYS A 116 23.31 -17.38 -8.73
CA LYS A 116 22.93 -16.29 -9.64
C LYS A 116 21.42 -16.18 -9.73
N VAL A 117 20.90 -14.94 -9.74
CA VAL A 117 19.45 -14.70 -9.89
C VAL A 117 19.02 -15.07 -11.31
N VAL A 118 17.96 -15.85 -11.45
CA VAL A 118 17.33 -16.16 -12.75
C VAL A 118 16.12 -15.27 -13.02
N GLY A 119 15.47 -14.79 -11.95
CA GLY A 119 14.26 -13.99 -12.03
C GLY A 119 13.63 -13.74 -10.66
N ALA A 120 12.43 -13.17 -10.68
CA ALA A 120 11.61 -12.96 -9.49
C ALA A 120 10.22 -13.58 -9.67
N ILE A 121 9.66 -14.15 -8.61
CA ILE A 121 8.25 -14.58 -8.58
C ILE A 121 7.37 -13.35 -8.80
N TYR A 122 6.35 -13.46 -9.65
CA TYR A 122 5.45 -12.33 -9.92
C TYR A 122 3.96 -12.68 -9.94
N ALA A 123 3.61 -13.96 -10.01
CA ALA A 123 2.23 -14.43 -9.94
C ALA A 123 2.17 -15.94 -9.63
N GLY A 124 1.06 -16.38 -9.06
CA GLY A 124 0.71 -17.81 -9.02
C GLY A 124 0.17 -18.25 -10.39
N ALA A 125 0.56 -19.45 -10.83
CA ALA A 125 -0.05 -20.10 -11.99
C ALA A 125 -1.22 -20.99 -11.56
N ASP A 126 -1.00 -21.73 -10.47
CA ASP A 126 -2.00 -22.53 -9.76
C ASP A 126 -1.51 -22.74 -8.32
N ILE A 127 -2.17 -23.64 -7.58
CA ILE A 127 -1.85 -23.95 -6.17
C ILE A 127 -0.50 -24.63 -5.95
N HIS A 128 0.19 -25.06 -7.01
CA HIS A 128 1.46 -25.78 -6.97
C HIS A 128 2.56 -25.09 -7.79
N HIS A 129 2.21 -24.16 -8.68
CA HIS A 129 3.16 -23.55 -9.60
C HIS A 129 3.15 -22.03 -9.52
N LEU A 130 4.35 -21.44 -9.62
CA LEU A 130 4.57 -20.01 -9.59
C LEU A 130 5.25 -19.54 -10.87
N TYR A 131 4.85 -18.37 -11.37
CA TYR A 131 5.50 -17.71 -12.49
C TYR A 131 6.65 -16.84 -12.01
N VAL A 132 7.78 -17.00 -12.68
CA VAL A 132 9.01 -16.22 -12.47
C VAL A 132 9.26 -15.39 -13.72
N ARG A 133 9.40 -14.07 -13.55
CA ARG A 133 9.81 -13.18 -14.63
C ARG A 133 11.32 -13.13 -14.70
N SER A 134 11.87 -13.26 -15.91
CA SER A 134 13.32 -13.28 -16.10
C SER A 134 13.97 -12.00 -15.57
N ILE A 135 15.09 -12.16 -14.90
CA ILE A 135 15.86 -11.04 -14.37
C ILE A 135 16.41 -10.14 -15.50
N GLU A 136 16.67 -10.69 -16.68
CA GLU A 136 17.08 -9.94 -17.87
C GLU A 136 16.00 -8.92 -18.26
N GLN A 137 14.73 -9.35 -18.31
CA GLN A 137 13.59 -8.49 -18.61
C GLN A 137 13.37 -7.45 -17.50
N MET A 138 13.57 -7.81 -16.24
CA MET A 138 13.53 -6.85 -15.13
C MET A 138 14.66 -5.82 -15.22
N MET A 139 15.87 -6.22 -15.64
CA MET A 139 16.98 -5.30 -15.86
C MET A 139 16.68 -4.29 -16.97
N GLU A 140 15.83 -4.60 -17.94
CA GLU A 140 15.33 -3.60 -18.91
C GLU A 140 14.48 -2.52 -18.23
N ALA A 141 13.78 -2.82 -17.13
CA ALA A 141 13.05 -1.80 -16.35
C ALA A 141 13.99 -0.75 -15.73
N THR A 142 15.26 -1.09 -15.46
CA THR A 142 16.28 -0.11 -15.00
C THR A 142 16.67 0.91 -16.07
N ARG A 143 16.41 0.59 -17.34
CA ARG A 143 16.82 1.36 -18.52
C ARG A 143 15.68 2.20 -19.12
N SER A 144 14.44 1.91 -18.76
CA SER A 144 13.25 2.45 -19.43
C SER A 144 12.56 3.54 -18.62
N TRP A 145 12.53 4.76 -19.15
CA TRP A 145 11.47 5.75 -18.90
C TRP A 145 10.49 5.64 -20.07
N GLY A 146 9.34 4.98 -19.86
CA GLY A 146 8.30 4.80 -20.89
C GLY A 146 7.74 3.38 -20.92
N ALA A 147 6.46 3.23 -20.54
CA ALA A 147 5.80 1.94 -20.36
C ALA A 147 5.24 1.35 -21.68
N ALA A 148 5.31 0.02 -21.82
CA ALA A 148 4.52 -0.72 -22.79
C ALA A 148 3.18 -1.15 -22.14
N PRO A 149 2.06 -1.15 -22.90
CA PRO A 149 0.72 -1.38 -22.36
C PRO A 149 0.35 -2.87 -22.30
N LYS A 150 -0.42 -3.32 -21.29
CA LYS A 150 -1.29 -4.49 -21.44
C LYS A 150 -2.43 -4.64 -20.40
N ILE A 151 -3.22 -5.69 -20.65
CA ILE A 151 -4.65 -5.93 -20.41
C ILE A 151 -4.95 -6.53 -19.03
N PHE A 152 -6.08 -6.12 -18.43
CA PHE A 152 -6.58 -6.55 -17.12
C PHE A 152 -7.50 -7.79 -17.19
N VAL A 153 -7.39 -8.67 -16.19
CA VAL A 153 -8.42 -9.65 -15.78
C VAL A 153 -8.48 -9.67 -14.25
N SER A 154 -9.68 -9.62 -13.67
CA SER A 154 -9.93 -9.56 -12.22
C SER A 154 -10.89 -10.68 -11.81
N THR A 155 -10.64 -11.34 -10.67
CA THR A 155 -11.57 -12.33 -10.10
C THR A 155 -11.61 -12.31 -8.55
N THR A 156 -12.83 -12.04 -8.03
CA THR A 156 -13.51 -12.66 -6.84
C THR A 156 -13.01 -12.36 -5.41
N GLU A 157 -13.82 -12.11 -4.36
CA GLU A 157 -15.28 -12.27 -4.08
C GLU A 157 -15.74 -11.40 -2.84
N PRO A 158 -17.05 -11.21 -2.54
CA PRO A 158 -17.67 -9.88 -2.64
C PRO A 158 -18.46 -9.34 -1.43
N ASP A 159 -18.96 -10.13 -0.47
CA ASP A 159 -20.22 -9.73 0.17
C ASP A 159 -20.14 -8.77 1.37
N PHE A 160 -19.07 -8.80 2.15
CA PHE A 160 -18.89 -7.84 3.26
C PHE A 160 -18.29 -6.51 2.76
N ILE A 161 -17.39 -6.60 1.79
CA ILE A 161 -16.73 -5.48 1.12
C ILE A 161 -17.71 -4.75 0.17
N ASN A 162 -18.66 -5.45 -0.46
CA ASN A 162 -19.77 -4.83 -1.21
C ASN A 162 -20.66 -3.90 -0.37
N ALA A 163 -20.76 -4.08 0.94
CA ALA A 163 -21.56 -3.19 1.78
C ALA A 163 -20.91 -1.80 1.92
N LEU A 164 -19.57 -1.75 1.96
CA LEU A 164 -18.77 -0.53 2.03
C LEU A 164 -18.58 0.10 0.63
N LEU A 165 -18.43 -0.73 -0.41
CA LEU A 165 -18.11 -0.31 -1.79
C LEU A 165 -19.32 0.05 -2.66
N LYS A 166 -20.54 -0.35 -2.31
CA LYS A 166 -21.78 -0.01 -3.05
C LYS A 166 -22.09 1.50 -3.14
N ARG A 167 -21.35 2.35 -2.44
CA ARG A 167 -21.58 3.80 -2.38
C ARG A 167 -20.45 4.65 -3.00
N GLN A 168 -19.33 4.04 -3.38
CA GLN A 168 -18.19 4.68 -4.01
C GLN A 168 -18.13 4.25 -5.51
N PRO A 169 -17.66 5.10 -6.44
CA PRO A 169 -17.63 4.77 -7.87
C PRO A 169 -16.84 3.48 -8.17
N ALA A 170 -17.35 2.68 -9.12
CA ALA A 170 -17.10 1.25 -9.30
C ALA A 170 -15.63 0.82 -9.55
N ASP A 171 -14.72 1.74 -9.85
CA ASP A 171 -13.30 1.42 -10.05
C ASP A 171 -12.48 1.50 -8.75
N PHE A 172 -12.97 2.26 -7.76
CA PHE A 172 -12.33 2.43 -6.45
C PHE A 172 -12.35 1.14 -5.61
N ALA A 173 -13.37 0.33 -5.84
CA ALA A 173 -13.67 -0.94 -5.19
C ALA A 173 -12.64 -2.07 -5.39
N LYS A 174 -11.78 -1.97 -6.41
CA LYS A 174 -10.91 -3.08 -6.84
C LYS A 174 -9.57 -3.14 -6.10
N ARG A 175 -9.28 -2.19 -5.21
CA ARG A 175 -7.90 -1.90 -4.74
C ARG A 175 -7.64 -2.12 -3.24
N VAL A 176 -8.64 -2.53 -2.46
CA VAL A 176 -8.53 -2.67 -0.99
C VAL A 176 -8.73 -4.13 -0.59
N VAL A 177 -7.70 -4.77 -0.04
CA VAL A 177 -7.73 -6.15 0.44
C VAL A 177 -7.98 -6.17 1.96
N VAL A 178 -9.08 -6.79 2.39
CA VAL A 178 -9.30 -7.11 3.81
C VAL A 178 -8.58 -8.42 4.12
N GLN A 179 -7.48 -8.35 4.86
CA GLN A 179 -6.66 -9.51 5.18
C GLN A 179 -7.20 -10.27 6.41
N SER A 180 -7.06 -11.60 6.38
CA SER A 180 -7.39 -12.46 7.53
C SER A 180 -6.46 -12.17 8.72
N PRO A 181 -6.90 -12.41 9.98
CA PRO A 181 -6.05 -12.19 11.14
C PRO A 181 -4.76 -13.02 11.03
N PRO A 182 -3.59 -12.41 11.28
CA PRO A 182 -2.31 -13.11 11.14
C PRO A 182 -2.16 -14.25 12.15
N LYS A 183 -1.53 -15.35 11.72
CA LYS A 183 -0.93 -16.32 12.65
C LYS A 183 0.35 -15.70 13.22
N VAL A 184 0.20 -14.89 14.27
CA VAL A 184 1.32 -14.17 14.86
C VAL A 184 2.16 -15.11 15.72
N GLY A 185 3.45 -15.23 15.40
CA GLY A 185 4.44 -15.70 16.37
C GLY A 185 4.57 -14.70 17.53
N SER A 186 4.88 -15.16 18.74
CA SER A 186 4.89 -14.32 19.95
C SER A 186 5.67 -13.00 19.79
N ALA A 187 5.00 -11.88 20.10
CA ALA A 187 5.50 -10.52 20.35
C ALA A 187 6.71 -10.05 19.50
N ALA A 188 6.43 -9.35 18.40
CA ALA A 188 7.43 -8.63 17.62
C ALA A 188 8.10 -7.52 18.46
N THR A 189 9.36 -7.73 18.84
CA THR A 189 10.27 -6.62 19.19
C THR A 189 10.36 -5.68 18.00
N ARG A 190 10.19 -4.36 18.22
CA ARG A 190 10.41 -3.34 17.18
C ARG A 190 11.75 -3.60 16.49
N ALA A 191 11.71 -3.90 15.20
CA ALA A 191 12.87 -4.27 14.42
C ALA A 191 13.88 -3.11 14.36
N ILE A 192 15.17 -3.45 14.44
CA ILE A 192 16.26 -2.53 14.13
C ILE A 192 16.26 -2.33 12.60
N ASP A 193 16.50 -1.11 12.13
CA ASP A 193 16.67 -0.85 10.70
C ASP A 193 17.75 -1.79 10.12
N THR A 194 17.37 -2.56 9.09
CA THR A 194 18.27 -3.51 8.44
C THR A 194 18.45 -3.12 6.98
N HIS A 195 19.71 -3.06 6.53
CA HIS A 195 20.01 -2.79 5.12
C HIS A 195 19.37 -3.85 4.21
N PRO A 196 18.67 -3.47 3.11
CA PRO A 196 18.07 -4.42 2.20
C PRO A 196 19.03 -5.52 1.71
N ILE A 197 18.52 -6.74 1.61
CA ILE A 197 19.13 -7.85 0.88
C ILE A 197 18.05 -8.54 0.03
N PRO A 198 18.41 -9.21 -1.08
CA PRO A 198 17.48 -10.00 -1.89
C PRO A 198 16.67 -10.99 -1.05
N GLY A 199 15.35 -10.93 -1.17
CA GLY A 199 14.39 -11.73 -0.41
C GLY A 199 13.74 -11.01 0.77
N ARG A 200 14.25 -9.85 1.21
CA ARG A 200 13.58 -9.05 2.25
C ARG A 200 12.38 -8.29 1.71
N LYS A 201 11.37 -8.15 2.56
CA LYS A 201 10.17 -7.37 2.26
C LYS A 201 10.44 -5.87 2.32
N PHE A 202 9.72 -5.13 1.51
CA PHE A 202 9.65 -3.69 1.53
C PHE A 202 8.21 -3.22 1.38
N ALA A 203 7.96 -1.99 1.80
CA ALA A 203 6.69 -1.30 1.65
C ALA A 203 6.90 -0.01 0.84
N ALA A 204 6.19 0.12 -0.27
CA ALA A 204 6.03 1.39 -1.00
C ALA A 204 4.80 2.10 -0.43
N THR A 205 4.98 3.28 0.18
CA THR A 205 3.96 3.90 1.04
C THR A 205 3.24 5.05 0.34
N PHE A 206 1.91 4.97 0.25
CA PHE A 206 1.04 6.01 -0.32
C PHE A 206 0.59 7.01 0.74
N VAL A 207 0.18 6.51 1.92
CA VAL A 207 -0.17 7.33 3.09
C VAL A 207 0.62 6.82 4.28
N SER A 208 1.22 7.73 5.03
CA SER A 208 1.82 7.44 6.32
C SER A 208 1.29 8.40 7.40
N GLY A 209 0.89 7.87 8.54
CA GLY A 209 0.56 8.66 9.72
C GLY A 209 0.11 7.79 10.89
N PRO A 210 -0.30 8.43 12.00
CA PRO A 210 -0.58 7.73 13.25
C PRO A 210 -1.82 6.84 13.18
N ASP A 211 -2.81 7.19 12.35
CA ASP A 211 -4.12 6.53 12.34
C ASP A 211 -4.30 5.62 11.12
N VAL A 212 -3.64 5.94 9.99
CA VAL A 212 -3.70 5.13 8.77
C VAL A 212 -2.32 5.02 8.12
N SER A 213 -2.04 3.82 7.61
CA SER A 213 -0.93 3.56 6.71
C SER A 213 -1.45 2.78 5.52
N ILE A 214 -1.23 3.32 4.31
CA ILE A 214 -1.59 2.68 3.05
C ILE A 214 -0.31 2.45 2.28
N TYR A 215 -0.02 1.19 1.98
CA TYR A 215 1.20 0.78 1.29
C TYR A 215 0.97 -0.51 0.51
N THR A 216 1.82 -0.72 -0.49
CA THR A 216 1.97 -2.02 -1.16
C THR A 216 3.22 -2.70 -0.66
N LEU A 217 3.12 -4.01 -0.44
CA LEU A 217 4.24 -4.86 -0.03
C LEU A 217 4.80 -5.62 -1.23
N ALA A 218 6.13 -5.71 -1.27
CA ALA A 218 6.84 -6.55 -2.23
C ALA A 218 8.21 -6.94 -1.67
N THR A 219 9.04 -7.59 -2.49
CA THR A 219 10.33 -8.14 -2.08
C THR A 219 11.47 -7.56 -2.91
N PHE A 220 12.59 -7.22 -2.27
CA PHE A 220 13.82 -6.85 -2.97
C PHE A 220 14.34 -8.05 -3.77
N THR A 221 14.64 -7.88 -5.06
CA THR A 221 15.07 -8.97 -5.92
C THR A 221 16.60 -9.00 -6.09
N LEU A 222 17.19 -7.89 -6.54
CA LEU A 222 18.62 -7.81 -6.84
C LEU A 222 19.08 -6.36 -6.74
N GLN A 223 20.25 -6.12 -6.15
CA GLN A 223 20.91 -4.83 -6.27
C GLN A 223 21.71 -4.80 -7.58
N ALA A 224 21.39 -3.85 -8.45
CA ALA A 224 22.13 -3.58 -9.66
C ALA A 224 23.50 -2.97 -9.33
N ALA A 225 24.42 -3.03 -10.30
CA ALA A 225 25.79 -2.54 -10.11
C ALA A 225 25.88 -1.03 -9.85
N ASP A 226 24.85 -0.27 -10.23
CA ASP A 226 24.73 1.17 -9.99
C ASP A 226 24.15 1.51 -8.59
N GLY A 227 23.86 0.49 -7.78
CA GLY A 227 23.35 0.65 -6.42
C GLY A 227 21.83 0.68 -6.30
N ARG A 228 21.10 0.80 -7.42
CA ARG A 228 19.63 0.71 -7.45
C ARG A 228 19.18 -0.72 -7.21
N TRP A 229 17.99 -0.87 -6.64
CA TRP A 229 17.36 -2.17 -6.44
C TRP A 229 16.35 -2.45 -7.52
N LEU A 230 16.45 -3.63 -8.12
CA LEU A 230 15.31 -4.26 -8.76
C LEU A 230 14.34 -4.74 -7.68
N ALA A 231 13.11 -4.27 -7.79
CA ALA A 231 12.05 -4.43 -6.81
C ALA A 231 10.84 -5.03 -7.52
N SER A 232 10.57 -6.30 -7.22
CA SER A 232 9.50 -7.12 -7.82
C SER A 232 9.59 -7.38 -9.32
N GLY A 233 9.06 -8.53 -9.75
CA GLY A 233 8.99 -8.93 -11.15
C GLY A 233 7.71 -8.49 -11.87
N HIS A 234 6.98 -7.51 -11.34
CA HIS A 234 5.74 -6.96 -11.90
C HIS A 234 5.61 -5.48 -11.50
N SER A 235 4.56 -4.80 -11.94
CA SER A 235 4.25 -3.46 -11.41
C SER A 235 3.53 -3.54 -10.07
N ILE A 236 3.71 -2.53 -9.24
CA ILE A 236 3.12 -2.44 -7.89
C ILE A 236 1.60 -2.20 -7.95
N GLU A 237 1.09 -1.46 -8.94
CA GLU A 237 -0.37 -1.24 -9.07
C GLU A 237 -0.98 -1.73 -10.39
N GLY A 238 -0.21 -2.38 -11.27
CA GLY A 238 -0.76 -2.84 -12.55
C GLY A 238 -1.19 -1.71 -13.50
N ALA A 239 -0.97 -0.42 -13.18
CA ALA A 239 -1.42 0.69 -14.00
C ALA A 239 -0.63 0.77 -15.33
N GLY A 240 -1.39 0.93 -16.42
CA GLY A 240 -0.91 0.87 -17.81
C GLY A 240 -0.04 2.06 -18.24
N ALA A 241 0.02 2.27 -19.56
CA ALA A 241 0.87 3.26 -20.23
C ALA A 241 0.67 4.69 -19.66
N GLY A 242 1.50 5.06 -18.69
CA GLY A 242 1.42 6.34 -17.97
C GLY A 242 2.27 6.38 -16.69
N ALA A 243 2.47 5.25 -15.99
CA ALA A 243 3.22 5.17 -14.73
C ALA A 243 4.77 5.17 -14.91
N GLY A 244 5.27 6.03 -15.81
CA GLY A 244 6.70 6.25 -16.01
C GLY A 244 7.26 7.02 -14.82
N ALA A 245 7.90 6.30 -13.90
CA ALA A 245 8.46 6.79 -12.64
C ALA A 245 7.44 7.16 -11.57
N ARG A 246 7.31 6.29 -10.56
CA ARG A 246 6.68 6.65 -9.28
C ARG A 246 7.63 7.51 -8.45
N LYS A 247 7.13 8.13 -7.40
CA LYS A 247 7.95 8.80 -6.37
C LYS A 247 7.57 8.37 -4.95
N LEU A 248 7.10 7.12 -4.82
CA LEU A 248 6.70 6.56 -3.54
C LEU A 248 7.93 6.32 -2.64
N PRO A 249 7.89 6.74 -1.37
CA PRO A 249 8.90 6.35 -0.39
C PRO A 249 8.81 4.83 -0.16
N VAL A 250 9.96 4.19 -0.18
CA VAL A 250 10.11 2.76 0.08
C VAL A 250 10.82 2.58 1.40
N SER A 251 10.20 1.85 2.32
CA SER A 251 10.80 1.41 3.58
C SER A 251 11.01 -0.11 3.54
N THR A 252 12.00 -0.60 4.28
CA THR A 252 12.07 -2.03 4.59
C THR A 252 10.84 -2.42 5.41
N ALA A 253 10.38 -3.65 5.24
CA ALA A 253 9.23 -4.17 5.96
C ALA A 253 9.62 -5.38 6.81
N PHE A 254 9.02 -5.48 7.98
CA PHE A 254 9.12 -6.63 8.86
C PHE A 254 7.98 -7.59 8.55
N ALA A 255 8.30 -8.85 8.22
CA ALA A 255 7.29 -9.88 8.02
C ALA A 255 6.80 -10.36 9.40
N ASP A 256 5.56 -10.04 9.78
CA ASP A 256 5.04 -10.51 11.07
C ASP A 256 4.74 -12.02 11.03
N GLY A 257 4.44 -12.54 9.85
CA GLY A 257 4.17 -13.95 9.65
C GLY A 257 3.41 -14.22 8.36
N ARG A 258 2.93 -15.46 8.26
CA ARG A 258 2.15 -15.95 7.14
C ARG A 258 0.68 -16.10 7.53
N LEU A 259 -0.21 -15.73 6.63
CA LEU A 259 -1.64 -15.96 6.72
C LEU A 259 -1.98 -17.40 6.30
N ASP A 260 -3.20 -17.84 6.61
CA ASP A 260 -3.69 -19.21 6.32
C ASP A 260 -3.84 -19.50 4.83
N ASN A 261 -4.07 -18.45 4.03
CA ASN A 261 -4.12 -18.51 2.57
C ASN A 261 -2.72 -18.47 1.94
N GLY A 262 -1.68 -18.36 2.77
CA GLY A 262 -0.30 -18.30 2.35
C GLY A 262 0.24 -16.90 2.06
N ASP A 263 -0.53 -15.84 2.25
CA ASP A 263 0.02 -14.49 2.10
C ASP A 263 1.00 -14.15 3.23
N ILE A 264 1.92 -13.24 2.95
CA ILE A 264 2.81 -12.69 3.97
C ILE A 264 2.21 -11.40 4.49
N TRP A 265 1.90 -11.39 5.79
CA TRP A 265 1.54 -10.17 6.50
C TRP A 265 2.84 -9.47 6.93
N ALA A 266 2.96 -8.20 6.62
CA ALA A 266 4.12 -7.40 6.99
C ALA A 266 3.74 -5.94 7.28
N HIS A 267 4.60 -5.26 8.03
CA HIS A 267 4.49 -3.82 8.30
C HIS A 267 5.78 -3.08 7.94
N PRO A 268 5.69 -1.82 7.49
CA PRO A 268 6.86 -0.98 7.27
C PRO A 268 7.62 -0.75 8.59
N ILE A 269 8.96 -0.74 8.53
CA ILE A 269 9.82 -0.42 9.67
C ILE A 269 9.76 1.09 10.02
N GLY A 270 9.14 1.90 9.16
CA GLY A 270 8.81 3.31 9.43
C GLY A 270 9.92 4.30 9.06
N VAL A 271 11.02 3.83 8.47
CA VAL A 271 12.09 4.67 7.91
C VAL A 271 12.20 4.40 6.42
N ALA A 272 12.09 5.45 5.60
CA ALA A 272 12.30 5.33 4.17
C ALA A 272 13.77 4.98 3.88
N TYR A 273 13.97 3.84 3.23
CA TYR A 273 15.25 3.41 2.68
C TYR A 273 15.59 4.13 1.37
N GLY A 274 14.57 4.37 0.53
CA GLY A 274 14.74 4.99 -0.79
C GLY A 274 13.40 5.38 -1.39
N THR A 275 13.39 5.57 -2.71
CA THR A 275 12.21 5.94 -3.48
C THR A 275 12.04 4.98 -4.64
N LEU A 276 10.81 4.56 -4.90
CA LEU A 276 10.48 3.80 -6.10
C LEU A 276 10.55 4.74 -7.31
N THR A 277 11.48 4.54 -8.24
CA THR A 277 11.75 5.46 -9.36
C THR A 277 11.24 4.98 -10.71
N ASN A 278 10.88 3.70 -10.82
CA ASN A 278 10.29 3.13 -12.03
C ASN A 278 9.30 2.06 -11.59
N ASP A 279 8.11 2.06 -12.17
CA ASP A 279 7.14 0.99 -11.97
C ASP A 279 6.62 0.53 -13.34
N THR A 280 7.29 -0.46 -13.89
CA THR A 280 6.98 -0.97 -15.23
C THR A 280 6.19 -2.25 -15.13
N GLN A 281 5.48 -2.62 -16.20
CA GLN A 281 4.78 -3.90 -16.27
C GLN A 281 5.67 -5.13 -16.03
N TYR A 282 7.00 -5.00 -16.17
CA TYR A 282 7.98 -6.08 -16.03
C TYR A 282 8.80 -6.03 -14.74
N GLY A 283 8.60 -5.00 -13.92
CA GLY A 283 9.31 -4.84 -12.65
C GLY A 283 9.42 -3.39 -12.23
N SER A 284 9.69 -3.18 -10.96
CA SER A 284 9.87 -1.86 -10.35
C SER A 284 11.33 -1.65 -9.94
N VAL A 285 11.73 -0.40 -9.75
CA VAL A 285 13.09 -0.01 -9.37
C VAL A 285 13.05 0.92 -8.17
N VAL A 286 13.89 0.65 -7.17
CA VAL A 286 14.05 1.49 -5.98
C VAL A 286 15.45 2.09 -5.97
N ASP A 287 15.53 3.40 -5.83
CA ASP A 287 16.78 4.14 -5.71
C ASP A 287 16.94 4.69 -4.28
N ALA A 288 18.04 4.36 -3.63
CA ALA A 288 18.38 4.87 -2.29
C ALA A 288 19.15 6.20 -2.33
N THR A 289 19.58 6.62 -3.52
CA THR A 289 20.51 7.74 -3.74
C THR A 289 19.87 8.92 -4.46
N ALA A 290 18.84 8.69 -5.28
CA ALA A 290 18.14 9.72 -6.04
C ALA A 290 16.72 10.00 -5.52
N ASN A 291 16.27 11.24 -5.72
CA ASN A 291 14.94 11.80 -5.45
C ASN A 291 14.27 11.37 -4.14
N ARG A 292 14.21 12.28 -3.17
CA ARG A 292 13.29 12.11 -2.03
C ARG A 292 11.86 12.12 -2.55
N ALA A 293 11.05 11.18 -2.10
CA ALA A 293 9.61 11.23 -2.29
C ALA A 293 9.08 12.63 -1.97
N VAL A 294 8.24 13.17 -2.84
CA VAL A 294 7.50 14.41 -2.55
C VAL A 294 6.33 13.99 -1.67
N LEU A 295 6.24 14.60 -0.49
CA LEU A 295 5.23 14.28 0.50
C LEU A 295 4.36 15.52 0.76
N THR A 296 3.06 15.37 0.56
CA THR A 296 2.06 16.38 0.89
C THR A 296 1.52 16.14 2.29
N PRO A 297 1.71 17.07 3.24
CA PRO A 297 1.11 16.96 4.55
C PRO A 297 -0.40 17.19 4.48
N LEU A 298 -1.14 16.26 5.07
CA LEU A 298 -2.58 16.32 5.26
C LEU A 298 -2.87 16.54 6.74
N ILE A 299 -3.51 17.65 7.05
CA ILE A 299 -3.79 18.05 8.43
C ILE A 299 -5.30 18.01 8.64
N THR A 300 -5.75 17.20 9.59
CA THR A 300 -7.15 17.21 10.01
C THR A 300 -7.25 17.81 11.39
N LYS A 301 -7.98 18.92 11.50
CA LYS A 301 -8.34 19.56 12.76
C LYS A 301 -9.82 19.33 12.98
N TYR A 302 -10.21 18.71 14.08
CA TYR A 302 -11.62 18.50 14.37
C TYR A 302 -11.93 18.81 15.82
N ALA A 303 -13.07 19.45 16.07
CA ALA A 303 -13.58 19.75 17.39
C ALA A 303 -15.00 19.23 17.55
N LEU A 304 -15.29 18.64 18.71
CA LEU A 304 -16.64 18.31 19.14
C LEU A 304 -16.86 18.91 20.53
N ASP A 305 -17.90 19.72 20.68
CA ASP A 305 -18.22 20.41 21.95
C ASP A 305 -17.03 21.23 22.49
N GLY A 306 -16.27 21.86 21.59
CA GLY A 306 -15.08 22.65 21.91
C GLY A 306 -13.83 21.85 22.30
N VAL A 307 -13.89 20.50 22.29
CA VAL A 307 -12.73 19.63 22.49
C VAL A 307 -12.07 19.37 21.15
N GLY A 308 -10.92 20.01 20.91
CA GLY A 308 -10.18 19.95 19.65
C GLY A 308 -9.12 18.85 19.60
N PHE A 309 -8.96 18.28 18.41
CA PHE A 309 -7.96 17.29 18.04
C PHE A 309 -7.24 17.74 16.77
N THR A 310 -6.02 17.28 16.58
CA THR A 310 -5.26 17.51 15.33
C THR A 310 -4.49 16.26 14.99
N THR A 311 -4.66 15.77 13.76
CA THR A 311 -3.91 14.66 13.19
C THR A 311 -3.14 15.14 11.97
N THR A 312 -2.01 14.51 11.69
CA THR A 312 -1.20 14.81 10.51
C THR A 312 -0.77 13.51 9.85
N HIS A 313 -1.14 13.38 8.57
CA HIS A 313 -0.71 12.33 7.67
C HIS A 313 0.19 12.93 6.59
N GLN A 314 0.93 12.08 5.91
CA GLN A 314 1.75 12.41 4.76
C GLN A 314 1.31 11.53 3.61
N VAL A 315 1.00 12.14 2.48
CA VAL A 315 0.68 11.43 1.23
C VAL A 315 1.80 11.64 0.24
N SER A 316 2.18 10.55 -0.39
CA SER A 316 3.21 10.55 -1.42
C SER A 316 2.60 10.98 -2.74
N ASP A 317 3.26 11.91 -3.43
CA ASP A 317 2.99 12.23 -4.83
C ASP A 317 3.29 10.98 -5.68
N ASP A 318 2.27 10.56 -6.43
CA ASP A 318 2.29 9.44 -7.35
C ASP A 318 1.72 9.86 -8.71
N ASN A 319 1.98 11.13 -9.10
CA ASN A 319 1.61 11.70 -10.38
C ASN A 319 0.10 11.58 -10.67
N ASP A 320 -0.71 12.01 -9.70
CA ASP A 320 -2.17 12.07 -9.76
C ASP A 320 -2.84 10.70 -9.94
N SER A 321 -2.21 9.63 -9.47
CA SER A 321 -2.85 8.31 -9.48
C SER A 321 -4.15 8.34 -8.67
N ASP A 322 -5.10 7.52 -9.09
CA ASP A 322 -6.35 7.32 -8.34
C ASP A 322 -6.05 6.86 -6.89
N GLU A 323 -4.93 6.13 -6.68
CA GLU A 323 -4.43 5.71 -5.38
C GLU A 323 -3.93 6.89 -4.55
N GLU A 324 -3.24 7.88 -5.13
CA GLU A 324 -2.88 9.14 -4.48
C GLU A 324 -4.12 9.93 -4.04
N GLN A 325 -5.15 10.00 -4.89
CA GLN A 325 -6.40 10.71 -4.57
C GLN A 325 -7.11 10.05 -3.38
N PHE A 326 -7.20 8.72 -3.39
CA PHE A 326 -7.76 7.97 -2.28
C PHE A 326 -6.94 8.07 -1.00
N ALA A 327 -5.62 7.96 -1.14
CA ALA A 327 -4.67 8.18 -0.06
C ALA A 327 -4.90 9.55 0.59
N THR A 328 -5.13 10.57 -0.24
CA THR A 328 -5.42 11.93 0.21
C THR A 328 -6.72 12.01 1.00
N GLN A 329 -7.80 11.42 0.49
CA GLN A 329 -9.10 11.38 1.19
C GLN A 329 -9.00 10.62 2.51
N SER A 330 -8.42 9.42 2.48
CA SER A 330 -8.25 8.56 3.66
C SER A 330 -7.49 9.28 4.77
N GLY A 331 -6.34 9.89 4.45
CA GLY A 331 -5.52 10.62 5.43
C GLY A 331 -6.27 11.79 6.08
N LEU A 332 -7.21 12.43 5.37
CA LEU A 332 -8.03 13.51 5.95
C LEU A 332 -9.18 12.99 6.83
N LEU A 333 -9.80 11.88 6.44
CA LEU A 333 -11.09 11.45 7.01
C LEU A 333 -10.98 10.45 8.17
N THR A 334 -9.87 9.70 8.28
CA THR A 334 -9.73 8.63 9.30
C THR A 334 -9.98 9.13 10.72
N GLY A 335 -9.38 10.25 11.13
CA GLY A 335 -9.54 10.79 12.48
C GLY A 335 -10.99 11.23 12.80
N ILE A 336 -11.72 11.71 11.79
CA ILE A 336 -13.12 12.13 11.91
C ILE A 336 -14.02 10.90 12.06
N PHE A 337 -13.78 9.84 11.27
CA PHE A 337 -14.56 8.61 11.34
C PHE A 337 -14.58 8.02 12.76
N HIS A 338 -13.41 7.87 13.39
CA HIS A 338 -13.30 7.28 14.72
C HIS A 338 -13.91 8.13 15.83
N THR A 339 -13.88 9.46 15.70
CA THR A 339 -14.35 10.37 16.75
C THR A 339 -15.82 10.76 16.59
N ILE A 340 -16.27 10.96 15.35
CA ILE A 340 -17.59 11.52 15.03
C ILE A 340 -18.44 10.48 14.31
N GLY A 341 -17.91 9.83 13.26
CA GLY A 341 -18.65 8.86 12.44
C GLY A 341 -19.23 7.68 13.23
N ALA A 342 -18.50 7.19 14.23
CA ALA A 342 -18.96 6.11 15.11
C ALA A 342 -20.05 6.55 16.14
N SER A 343 -20.35 7.84 16.23
CA SER A 343 -21.31 8.39 17.19
C SER A 343 -22.74 8.38 16.65
N ARG A 344 -23.70 7.94 17.47
CA ARG A 344 -25.15 8.09 17.20
C ARG A 344 -25.74 9.41 17.71
N LYS A 345 -24.91 10.30 18.27
CA LYS A 345 -25.39 11.59 18.75
C LYS A 345 -25.78 12.46 17.57
N GLN A 346 -26.82 13.27 17.77
CA GLN A 346 -27.11 14.38 16.87
C GLN A 346 -26.00 15.42 17.04
N VAL A 347 -25.36 15.79 15.94
CA VAL A 347 -24.31 16.79 15.88
C VAL A 347 -24.60 17.76 14.74
N HIS A 348 -24.17 19.00 14.90
CA HIS A 348 -24.27 19.99 13.85
C HIS A 348 -23.06 20.94 13.85
N GLY A 349 -22.78 21.60 12.74
CA GLY A 349 -21.68 22.57 12.63
C GLY A 349 -21.22 22.82 11.20
N ASN A 350 -19.91 22.98 11.02
CA ASN A 350 -19.31 23.32 9.73
C ASN A 350 -18.00 22.55 9.46
N ALA A 351 -17.65 22.46 8.18
CA ALA A 351 -16.36 21.96 7.71
C ALA A 351 -15.75 22.94 6.70
N VAL A 352 -14.44 23.11 6.78
CA VAL A 352 -13.65 23.97 5.90
C VAL A 352 -12.45 23.20 5.38
N LEU A 353 -12.29 23.13 4.06
CA LEU A 353 -11.16 22.52 3.39
C LEU A 353 -10.27 23.61 2.82
N LYS A 354 -8.98 23.56 3.12
CA LYS A 354 -7.97 24.49 2.60
C LYS A 354 -6.91 23.74 1.82
N VAL A 355 -6.62 24.21 0.63
CA VAL A 355 -5.60 23.65 -0.26
C VAL A 355 -4.57 24.75 -0.50
N THR A 356 -3.33 24.50 -0.07
CA THR A 356 -2.21 25.41 -0.27
C THR A 356 -1.33 24.89 -1.40
N TYR A 357 -0.89 25.76 -2.29
CA TYR A 357 -0.01 25.43 -3.40
C TYR A 357 1.44 25.87 -3.16
N PRO A 358 2.42 25.36 -3.91
CA PRO A 358 3.84 25.73 -3.75
C PRO A 358 4.12 27.24 -3.92
N ASP A 359 3.30 27.95 -4.69
CA ASP A 359 3.42 29.40 -4.90
C ASP A 359 2.80 30.26 -3.77
N GLY A 360 2.22 29.62 -2.74
CA GLY A 360 1.59 30.28 -1.61
C GLY A 360 0.10 30.61 -1.81
N THR A 361 -0.47 30.30 -2.98
CA THR A 361 -1.92 30.41 -3.21
C THR A 361 -2.68 29.48 -2.28
N ILE A 362 -3.81 29.95 -1.73
CA ILE A 362 -4.68 29.17 -0.85
C ILE A 362 -6.10 29.19 -1.40
N ASN A 363 -6.60 28.02 -1.77
CA ASN A 363 -8.02 27.81 -2.05
C ASN A 363 -8.72 27.37 -0.78
N THR A 364 -9.85 28.01 -0.46
CA THR A 364 -10.67 27.68 0.72
C THR A 364 -12.06 27.31 0.26
N TYR A 365 -12.53 26.14 0.70
CA TYR A 365 -13.87 25.62 0.45
C TYR A 365 -14.58 25.52 1.80
N ASP A 366 -15.76 26.14 1.91
CA ASP A 366 -16.58 26.11 3.12
C ASP A 366 -17.86 25.31 2.83
N PHE A 367 -18.16 24.32 3.67
CA PHE A 367 -19.29 23.42 3.47
C PHE A 367 -20.62 24.19 3.45
N THR A 368 -20.79 25.16 4.33
CA THR A 368 -22.04 25.96 4.44
C THR A 368 -22.22 26.95 3.29
N ALA A 369 -21.13 27.38 2.66
CA ALA A 369 -21.16 28.29 1.53
C ALA A 369 -21.30 27.56 0.18
N ASP A 370 -21.25 26.24 0.18
CA ASP A 370 -21.35 25.43 -1.03
C ASP A 370 -22.78 25.42 -1.56
N PRO A 371 -23.03 25.86 -2.81
CA PRO A 371 -24.37 25.90 -3.39
C PRO A 371 -25.00 24.50 -3.57
N ASN A 372 -24.19 23.44 -3.56
CA ASN A 372 -24.66 22.06 -3.65
C ASN A 372 -25.07 21.48 -2.30
N ASN A 373 -24.80 22.18 -1.19
CA ASN A 373 -25.15 21.76 0.16
C ASN A 373 -26.37 22.54 0.66
N SER A 374 -27.27 21.86 1.39
CA SER A 374 -28.54 22.45 1.82
C SER A 374 -28.50 23.18 3.17
N GLY A 375 -27.33 23.64 3.63
CA GLY A 375 -27.15 24.37 4.89
C GLY A 375 -26.01 23.84 5.76
N GLU A 376 -26.14 23.99 7.09
CA GLU A 376 -25.17 23.47 8.07
C GLU A 376 -25.05 21.93 8.00
N LEU A 377 -23.86 21.42 8.32
CA LEU A 377 -23.68 19.99 8.58
C LEU A 377 -24.56 19.64 9.78
N GLN A 378 -25.47 18.69 9.63
CA GLN A 378 -26.34 18.25 10.72
C GLN A 378 -26.79 16.81 10.50
N GLY A 379 -26.98 16.07 11.60
CA GLY A 379 -27.49 14.71 11.56
C GLY A 379 -26.90 13.84 12.65
N THR A 380 -27.01 12.53 12.50
CA THR A 380 -26.21 11.62 13.32
C THR A 380 -24.72 11.78 12.98
N GLY A 381 -23.82 11.34 13.87
CA GLY A 381 -22.39 11.37 13.61
C GLY A 381 -22.01 10.65 12.31
N GLU A 382 -22.68 9.54 12.02
CA GLU A 382 -22.55 8.79 10.75
C GLU A 382 -22.98 9.63 9.53
N ASP A 383 -24.16 10.25 9.58
CA ASP A 383 -24.66 11.09 8.46
C ASP A 383 -23.75 12.31 8.21
N VAL A 384 -23.25 12.93 9.29
CA VAL A 384 -22.35 14.08 9.20
C VAL A 384 -20.98 13.65 8.65
N PHE A 385 -20.46 12.50 9.08
CA PHE A 385 -19.23 11.94 8.51
C PHE A 385 -19.37 11.70 7.01
N PHE A 386 -20.45 11.04 6.56
CA PHE A 386 -20.67 10.81 5.14
C PHE A 386 -20.84 12.10 4.34
N SER A 387 -21.51 13.10 4.93
CA SER A 387 -21.64 14.42 4.30
C SER A 387 -20.27 15.09 4.09
N ILE A 388 -19.37 14.98 5.08
CA ILE A 388 -17.99 15.47 4.97
C ILE A 388 -17.20 14.66 3.95
N GLU A 389 -17.30 13.33 3.96
CA GLU A 389 -16.61 12.44 3.01
C GLU A 389 -16.97 12.78 1.56
N PHE A 390 -18.25 12.80 1.21
CA PHE A 390 -18.70 13.11 -0.15
C PHE A 390 -18.29 14.51 -0.58
N TRP A 391 -18.37 15.48 0.33
CA TRP A 391 -17.97 16.85 0.04
C TRP A 391 -16.46 16.98 -0.18
N VAL A 392 -15.63 16.35 0.65
CA VAL A 392 -14.17 16.33 0.47
C VAL A 392 -13.82 15.64 -0.85
N GLN A 393 -14.48 14.52 -1.17
CA GLN A 393 -14.29 13.82 -2.45
C GLN A 393 -14.66 14.69 -3.65
N ASP A 394 -15.80 15.39 -3.61
CA ASP A 394 -16.21 16.34 -4.65
C ASP A 394 -15.16 17.45 -4.84
N LYS A 395 -14.68 18.06 -3.74
CA LYS A 395 -13.70 19.16 -3.82
C LYS A 395 -12.33 18.70 -4.26
N LEU A 396 -11.88 17.52 -3.82
CA LEU A 396 -10.56 17.00 -4.21
C LEU A 396 -10.55 16.42 -5.62
N SER A 397 -11.62 15.76 -6.07
CA SER A 397 -11.71 15.22 -7.44
C SER A 397 -11.64 16.30 -8.52
N GLY A 398 -12.06 17.54 -8.21
CA GLY A 398 -11.90 18.69 -9.10
C GLY A 398 -10.48 19.30 -9.15
N LEU A 399 -9.63 19.04 -8.14
CA LEU A 399 -8.27 19.57 -8.07
C LEU A 399 -7.27 18.80 -8.94
N VAL A 400 -7.58 17.55 -9.23
CA VAL A 400 -6.82 16.62 -10.10
C VAL A 400 -6.75 17.13 -11.56
N SER A 401 -7.53 18.17 -11.91
CA SER A 401 -7.49 18.81 -13.23
C SER A 401 -6.55 20.02 -13.34
N LEU A 402 -5.89 20.41 -12.24
CA LEU A 402 -5.03 21.60 -12.20
C LEU A 402 -3.56 21.22 -12.29
N GLU A 403 -2.80 21.94 -13.11
CA GLU A 403 -1.36 21.74 -13.41
C GLU A 403 -0.40 21.83 -12.20
N LYS A 404 -0.90 21.92 -10.95
CA LYS A 404 -0.10 22.15 -9.74
C LYS A 404 -0.50 21.24 -8.60
N GLU A 405 0.42 20.37 -8.20
CA GLU A 405 0.34 19.55 -6.98
C GLU A 405 0.20 20.44 -5.72
N PRO A 406 -0.69 20.11 -4.77
CA PRO A 406 -0.79 20.80 -3.48
C PRO A 406 0.48 20.67 -2.64
N SER A 407 0.88 21.72 -1.93
CA SER A 407 1.96 21.67 -0.92
C SER A 407 1.45 21.35 0.49
N LYS A 408 0.13 21.47 0.72
CA LYS A 408 -0.55 21.14 1.98
C LYS A 408 -2.06 21.11 1.76
N VAL A 409 -2.73 20.13 2.36
CA VAL A 409 -4.20 20.10 2.46
C VAL A 409 -4.61 20.06 3.93
N GLU A 410 -5.55 20.92 4.33
CA GLU A 410 -6.04 21.02 5.69
C GLU A 410 -7.56 20.94 5.72
N LEU A 411 -8.11 19.97 6.44
CA LEU A 411 -9.54 19.85 6.73
C LEU A 411 -9.80 20.28 8.18
N THR A 412 -10.63 21.29 8.37
CA THR A 412 -11.10 21.75 9.68
C THR A 412 -12.57 21.42 9.84
N VAL A 413 -12.94 20.73 10.91
CA VAL A 413 -14.32 20.36 11.24
C VAL A 413 -14.64 20.87 12.64
N ASP A 414 -15.71 21.64 12.79
CA ASP A 414 -16.14 22.15 14.10
C ASP A 414 -17.61 21.81 14.32
N LEU A 415 -17.87 20.97 15.32
CA LEU A 415 -19.17 20.38 15.59
C LEU A 415 -19.60 20.59 17.04
N VAL A 416 -20.91 20.66 17.24
CA VAL A 416 -21.58 20.76 18.53
C VAL A 416 -22.60 19.63 18.65
N SER A 417 -22.62 18.97 19.80
CA SER A 417 -23.62 17.96 20.13
C SER A 417 -24.96 18.62 20.47
N GLY A 418 -26.05 18.01 19.99
CA GLY A 418 -27.42 18.44 20.27
C GLY A 418 -28.19 18.86 19.01
N PRO A 419 -29.48 19.17 19.16
CA PRO A 419 -30.30 19.62 18.04
C PRO A 419 -29.73 20.94 17.47
N PRO A 420 -29.85 21.17 16.16
CA PRO A 420 -29.40 22.40 15.52
C PRO A 420 -30.07 23.61 16.16
N THR A 421 -29.32 24.71 16.29
CA THR A 421 -29.87 25.95 16.83
C THR A 421 -30.97 26.45 15.87
N PRO A 422 -32.22 26.67 16.35
CA PRO A 422 -33.29 27.15 15.47
C PRO A 422 -32.85 28.45 14.78
N PRO A 423 -33.14 28.63 13.48
CA PRO A 423 -32.79 29.87 12.80
C PRO A 423 -33.41 31.03 13.58
N THR A 424 -32.55 31.92 14.09
CA THR A 424 -33.03 33.14 14.76
C THR A 424 -33.99 33.84 13.81
N ALA A 425 -35.27 33.85 14.17
CA ALA A 425 -36.29 34.52 13.40
C ALA A 425 -35.80 35.94 13.12
N LYS A 426 -35.52 36.25 11.84
CA LYS A 426 -35.28 37.63 11.43
C LYS A 426 -36.47 38.40 11.94
N LYS A 427 -36.26 39.30 12.92
CA LYS A 427 -37.27 40.27 13.31
C LYS A 427 -37.64 41.01 12.04
N ALA A 428 -38.84 40.74 11.52
CA ALA A 428 -39.43 41.54 10.48
C ALA A 428 -39.40 42.99 10.99
N LYS A 429 -38.69 43.86 10.26
CA LYS A 429 -38.74 45.31 10.47
C LYS A 429 -39.92 45.86 9.69
#